data_AF-A0A8D9DSD2-F1
#
_entry.id   AF-A0A8D9DSD2-F1
#
_cell.length_a   1.000
_cell.length_b   1.000
_cell.length_c   1.000
_cell.angle_alpha   90.00
_cell.angle_beta   90.00
_cell.angle_gamma   90.00
#
_symmetry.space_group_name_H-M   'P 1'
#
loop_
_entity.id
_entity.type
_entity.pdbx_description
1 polymer ?
#
loop_
_entity_poly.entity_id
_entity_poly.type
_entity_poly.pdbx_seq_one_letter_code
_entity_poly.pdbx_strand_id
1 'polypeptide(L)'
;MSDEVYIEAQVQNITCGPVSLENVSLEASPEFKDDGESVFGQINSLPQNASRQYLYSLAPNPFRPKTNTASTSLGNLNFVWRSEMGEKGRLRTSELHKPTTEVPDLRLCVQELPNLVYIDEPFQFKIKLTNTSLKPMELSLFLENLSNMSWIGVSGRKFGTLESKSEIILPLCLVPLVTGLQTISGIRMKDSLTKKYMFENDN
;
A
#
# COMPACT_ATOMS: atom_id res chain seq x y z
N MET A 1 10.07 8.79 -2.37
CA MET A 1 9.36 7.84 -1.48
C MET A 1 10.41 7.19 -0.62
N SER A 2 10.33 7.34 0.70
CA SER A 2 11.20 6.64 1.64
C SER A 2 10.89 5.13 1.59
N ASP A 3 11.92 4.29 1.47
CA ASP A 3 11.79 2.83 1.49
C ASP A 3 11.67 2.29 2.94
N GLU A 4 11.21 3.12 3.88
CA GLU A 4 11.01 2.75 5.28
C GLU A 4 9.80 1.81 5.41
N VAL A 5 9.96 0.77 6.21
CA VAL A 5 8.91 -0.21 6.48
C VAL A 5 8.58 -0.18 7.97
N TYR A 6 7.29 -0.06 8.29
CA TYR A 6 6.81 -0.11 9.66
C TYR A 6 6.09 -1.43 9.90
N ILE A 7 6.41 -2.10 11.00
CA ILE A 7 5.77 -3.36 11.43
C ILE A 7 5.08 -3.10 12.76
N GLU A 8 3.76 -3.31 12.80
CA GLU A 8 2.99 -3.31 14.03
C GLU A 8 2.79 -4.75 14.52
N ALA A 9 3.06 -4.98 15.81
CA ALA A 9 2.81 -6.25 16.47
C ALA A 9 2.04 -6.03 17.78
N GLN A 10 0.91 -6.72 17.94
CA GLN A 10 0.13 -6.70 19.16
C GLN A 10 0.36 -7.99 19.97
N VAL A 11 0.74 -7.83 21.24
CA VAL A 11 0.88 -8.93 22.20
C VAL A 11 -0.26 -8.85 23.20
N GLN A 12 -0.99 -9.95 23.38
CA GLN A 12 -2.04 -10.07 24.40
C GLN A 12 -1.68 -11.16 25.40
N ASN A 13 -1.75 -10.84 26.69
CA ASN A 13 -1.58 -11.83 27.74
C ASN A 13 -2.90 -12.60 27.97
N ILE A 14 -2.97 -13.83 27.48
CA ILE A 14 -4.11 -14.74 27.67
C ILE A 14 -3.86 -15.77 28.80
N THR A 15 -2.79 -15.62 29.58
CA THR A 15 -2.46 -16.53 30.68
C THR A 15 -3.26 -16.22 31.95
N CYS A 16 -3.19 -17.08 32.96
CA CYS A 16 -3.95 -16.94 34.22
C CYS A 16 -3.35 -15.95 35.23
N GLY A 17 -2.37 -15.11 34.83
CA GLY A 17 -1.69 -14.15 35.70
C GLY A 17 -0.85 -13.14 34.90
N PRO A 18 -0.16 -12.19 35.54
CA PRO A 18 0.75 -11.28 34.86
C PRO A 18 1.97 -12.03 34.28
N VAL A 19 2.48 -11.54 33.15
CA VAL A 19 3.71 -12.05 32.53
C VAL A 19 4.75 -10.95 32.42
N SER A 20 6.03 -11.30 32.58
CA SER A 20 7.14 -10.39 32.34
C SER A 20 7.74 -10.69 30.96
N LEU A 21 7.66 -9.73 30.05
CA LEU A 21 8.23 -9.81 28.70
C LEU A 21 9.74 -9.52 28.75
N GLU A 22 10.56 -10.57 28.80
CA GLU A 22 12.01 -10.47 28.91
C GLU A 22 12.67 -9.93 27.64
N ASN A 23 12.15 -10.31 26.47
CA ASN A 23 12.65 -9.84 25.18
C ASN A 23 11.51 -9.77 24.17
N VAL A 24 11.40 -8.64 23.48
CA VAL A 24 10.42 -8.40 22.42
C VAL A 24 11.14 -7.71 21.26
N SER A 25 11.86 -8.50 20.47
CA SER A 25 12.79 -7.99 19.44
C SER A 25 12.38 -8.42 18.05
N LEU A 26 12.65 -7.55 17.08
CA LEU A 26 12.62 -7.89 15.66
C LEU A 26 14.02 -8.27 15.19
N GLU A 27 14.20 -9.52 14.80
CA GLU A 27 15.42 -9.99 14.15
C GLU A 27 15.34 -9.60 12.67
N ALA A 28 15.77 -8.39 12.35
CA ALA A 28 15.70 -7.83 11.00
C ALA A 28 16.55 -8.62 10.00
N SER A 29 16.04 -8.74 8.77
CA SER A 29 16.81 -9.32 7.65
C SER A 29 18.03 -8.45 7.30
N PRO A 30 19.09 -9.02 6.69
CA PRO A 30 20.36 -8.31 6.47
C PRO A 30 20.27 -7.02 5.65
N GLU A 31 19.19 -6.86 4.89
CA GLU A 31 18.90 -5.68 4.06
C GLU A 31 18.30 -4.52 4.84
N PHE A 32 17.82 -4.76 6.05
CA PHE A 32 17.21 -3.77 6.91
C PHE A 32 18.03 -3.56 8.18
N LYS A 33 17.91 -2.36 8.74
CA LYS A 33 18.42 -2.02 10.07
C LYS A 33 17.22 -1.61 10.93
N ASP A 34 17.13 -2.24 12.09
CA ASP A 34 16.28 -1.80 13.20
C ASP A 34 17.10 -0.89 14.13
N ASP A 35 16.48 0.15 14.65
CA ASP A 35 17.11 1.08 15.59
C ASP A 35 17.23 0.45 17.00
N GLY A 36 16.39 -0.55 17.29
CA GLY A 36 16.51 -1.40 18.48
C GLY A 36 16.12 -0.72 19.80
N GLU A 37 15.66 0.53 19.78
CA GLU A 37 15.21 1.24 20.96
C GLU A 37 13.76 0.86 21.31
N SER A 38 13.57 0.19 22.46
CA SER A 38 12.25 -0.07 23.03
C SER A 38 11.82 1.08 23.94
N VAL A 39 10.65 1.65 23.67
CA VAL A 39 9.98 2.62 24.56
C VAL A 39 9.53 1.98 25.88
N PHE A 40 9.42 0.65 25.91
CA PHE A 40 9.16 -0.11 27.14
C PHE A 40 10.51 -0.35 27.81
N GLY A 41 10.73 0.33 28.94
CA GLY A 41 11.96 0.23 29.73
C GLY A 41 12.16 -1.14 30.37
N GLN A 42 13.07 -1.23 31.35
CA GLN A 42 13.48 -2.51 31.95
C GLN A 42 12.35 -3.27 32.66
N ILE A 43 11.29 -2.57 33.10
CA ILE A 43 10.12 -3.19 33.73
C ILE A 43 9.06 -3.45 32.65
N ASN A 44 9.07 -4.65 32.11
CA ASN A 44 8.22 -5.04 30.99
C ASN A 44 7.14 -6.06 31.41
N SER A 45 6.35 -5.73 32.43
CA SER A 45 5.24 -6.60 32.90
C SER A 45 3.94 -6.30 32.15
N LEU A 46 3.21 -7.35 31.78
CA LEU A 46 1.93 -7.31 31.08
C LEU A 46 0.87 -8.03 31.93
N PRO A 47 -0.12 -7.31 32.49
CA PRO A 47 -1.20 -7.91 33.29
C PRO A 47 -2.03 -8.92 32.51
N GLN A 48 -2.76 -9.78 33.23
CA GLN A 48 -3.71 -10.71 32.62
C GLN A 48 -4.75 -9.95 31.78
N ASN A 49 -5.07 -10.49 30.60
CA ASN A 49 -5.99 -9.94 29.60
C ASN A 49 -5.59 -8.56 29.03
N ALA A 50 -4.43 -8.02 29.40
CA ALA A 50 -3.94 -6.78 28.81
C ALA A 50 -3.28 -7.04 27.46
N SER A 51 -3.36 -6.04 26.58
CA SER A 51 -2.64 -6.01 25.31
C SER A 51 -1.60 -4.91 25.29
N ARG A 52 -0.58 -5.09 24.46
CA ARG A 52 0.45 -4.09 24.18
C ARG A 52 0.79 -4.09 22.70
N GLN A 53 0.99 -2.90 22.15
CA GLN A 53 1.42 -2.69 20.78
C GLN A 53 2.91 -2.36 20.74
N TYR A 54 3.60 -2.98 19.79
CA TYR A 54 4.98 -2.71 19.43
C TYR A 54 5.00 -2.22 17.99
N LEU A 55 5.71 -1.11 17.75
CA LEU A 55 5.93 -0.56 16.43
C LEU A 55 7.43 -0.61 16.15
N TYR A 56 7.81 -1.31 15.08
CA TYR A 56 9.19 -1.42 14.63
C TYR A 56 9.36 -0.63 13.34
N SER A 57 10.43 0.16 13.24
CA SER A 57 10.81 0.89 12.03
C SER A 57 12.05 0.25 11.40
N LEU A 58 11.88 -0.31 10.21
CA LEU A 58 12.96 -0.88 9.42
C LEU A 58 13.41 0.13 8.37
N ALA A 59 14.65 0.59 8.51
CA ALA A 59 15.31 1.42 7.50
C ALA A 59 16.16 0.55 6.57
N PRO A 60 16.28 0.89 5.27
CA PRO A 60 17.20 0.22 4.37
C PRO A 60 18.63 0.31 4.90
N ASN A 61 19.36 -0.81 4.89
CA ASN A 61 20.74 -0.84 5.35
C ASN A 61 21.66 -0.06 4.38
N PRO A 62 22.30 1.04 4.81
CA PRO A 62 23.10 1.90 3.91
C PRO A 62 24.37 1.23 3.39
N PHE A 63 24.82 0.15 4.04
CA PHE A 63 26.03 -0.58 3.67
C PHE A 63 25.77 -1.75 2.70
N ARG A 64 24.51 -2.04 2.38
CA ARG A 64 24.14 -3.08 1.43
C ARG A 64 23.76 -2.45 0.09
N PRO A 65 24.28 -2.95 -1.05
CA PRO A 65 23.85 -2.47 -2.35
C PRO A 65 22.35 -2.75 -2.50
N LYS A 66 21.58 -1.78 -3.01
CA LYS A 66 20.19 -1.98 -3.39
C LYS A 66 20.16 -3.09 -4.45
N THR A 67 19.88 -4.31 -4.04
CA THR A 67 19.66 -5.39 -5.01
C THR A 67 18.41 -5.01 -5.78
N ASN A 68 18.42 -5.20 -7.11
CA ASN A 68 17.32 -4.77 -7.99
C ASN A 68 16.01 -5.55 -7.75
N THR A 69 16.03 -6.46 -6.77
CA THR A 69 14.92 -7.21 -6.22
C THR A 69 14.64 -6.62 -4.84
N ALA A 70 13.53 -5.89 -4.68
CA ALA A 70 13.08 -5.49 -3.35
C ALA A 70 13.02 -6.74 -2.47
N SER A 71 13.93 -6.88 -1.50
CA SER A 71 13.90 -8.03 -0.61
C SER A 71 12.56 -8.05 0.08
N THR A 72 11.79 -9.09 -0.19
CA THR A 72 10.49 -9.24 0.44
C THR A 72 10.66 -9.65 1.89
N SER A 73 11.76 -10.28 2.28
CA SER A 73 11.99 -10.65 3.67
C SER A 73 12.34 -9.44 4.57
N LEU A 74 11.55 -9.26 5.63
CA LEU A 74 11.73 -8.23 6.66
C LEU A 74 12.42 -8.77 7.92
N GLY A 75 12.30 -10.08 8.20
CA GLY A 75 12.91 -10.74 9.36
C GLY A 75 11.90 -11.52 10.22
N ASN A 76 12.22 -11.80 11.48
CA ASN A 76 11.38 -12.59 12.38
C ASN A 76 11.16 -11.86 13.72
N LEU A 77 9.94 -11.91 14.26
CA LEU A 77 9.68 -11.44 15.61
C LEU A 77 10.02 -12.54 16.62
N ASN A 78 10.71 -12.17 17.70
CA ASN A 78 11.08 -13.06 18.78
C ASN A 78 10.61 -12.47 20.12
N PHE A 79 9.73 -13.21 20.78
CA PHE A 79 9.18 -12.90 22.09
C PHE A 79 9.68 -13.92 23.11
N VAL A 80 10.15 -13.43 24.24
CA VAL A 80 10.54 -14.23 25.41
C VAL A 80 9.84 -13.64 26.61
N TRP A 81 9.17 -14.48 27.40
CA TRP A 81 8.47 -14.04 28.59
C TRP A 81 8.62 -15.02 29.74
N ARG A 82 8.24 -14.57 30.93
CA ARG A 82 8.21 -15.35 32.15
C ARG A 82 6.85 -15.21 32.83
N SER A 83 6.24 -16.34 33.21
CA SER A 83 5.01 -16.36 34.00
C SER A 83 5.26 -15.94 35.45
N GLU A 84 4.19 -15.69 36.20
CA GLU A 84 4.25 -15.40 37.64
C GLU A 84 5.01 -16.48 38.44
N MET A 85 4.88 -17.75 38.05
CA MET A 85 5.57 -18.88 38.69
C MET A 85 6.99 -19.11 38.16
N GLY A 86 7.49 -18.20 37.32
CA GLY A 86 8.86 -18.25 36.81
C GLY A 86 9.06 -19.10 35.55
N GLU A 87 8.00 -19.67 34.97
CA GLU A 87 8.10 -20.49 33.77
C GLU A 87 8.42 -19.63 32.56
N LYS A 88 9.38 -20.07 31.76
CA LYS A 88 9.84 -19.32 30.59
C LYS A 88 9.08 -19.77 29.34
N GLY A 89 8.46 -18.81 28.65
CA GLY A 89 7.90 -18.99 27.32
C GLY A 89 8.73 -18.30 26.25
N ARG A 90 8.70 -18.85 25.03
CA ARG A 90 9.29 -18.24 23.85
C ARG A 90 8.39 -18.45 22.65
N LEU A 91 8.23 -17.41 21.84
CA LEU A 91 7.52 -17.43 20.58
C LEU A 91 8.41 -16.77 19.53
N ARG A 92 8.66 -17.46 18.43
CA ARG A 92 9.33 -16.88 17.26
C ARG A 92 8.41 -17.03 16.06
N THR A 93 8.17 -15.97 15.32
CA THR A 93 7.34 -16.03 14.12
C THR A 93 8.12 -16.64 12.96
N SER A 94 7.41 -17.09 11.93
CA SER A 94 7.99 -17.28 10.61
C SER A 94 8.52 -15.96 10.04
N GLU A 95 9.30 -16.06 8.96
CA GLU A 95 9.85 -14.90 8.28
C GLU A 95 8.69 -14.01 7.79
N LEU A 96 8.74 -12.75 8.18
CA LEU A 96 7.80 -11.73 7.77
C LEU A 96 8.20 -11.26 6.39
N HIS A 97 7.24 -11.27 5.47
CA HIS A 97 7.46 -10.75 4.13
C HIS A 97 6.69 -9.44 3.94
N LYS A 98 7.34 -8.46 3.32
CA LYS A 98 6.69 -7.32 2.71
C LYS A 98 5.61 -7.88 1.78
N PRO A 99 4.37 -7.40 1.86
CA PRO A 99 3.37 -7.78 0.88
C PRO A 99 3.94 -7.47 -0.51
N THR A 100 4.05 -8.49 -1.34
CA THR A 100 4.39 -8.32 -2.75
C THR A 100 3.25 -7.54 -3.36
N THR A 101 3.35 -6.21 -3.34
CA THR A 101 2.50 -5.38 -4.17
C THR A 101 2.98 -5.70 -5.58
N GLU A 102 2.29 -6.60 -6.28
CA GLU A 102 2.46 -6.72 -7.71
C GLU A 102 2.30 -5.30 -8.24
N VAL A 103 3.40 -4.73 -8.72
CA VAL A 103 3.36 -3.40 -9.31
C VAL A 103 2.51 -3.57 -10.55
N PRO A 104 1.30 -2.99 -10.61
CA PRO A 104 0.47 -3.17 -11.78
C PRO A 104 1.24 -2.66 -12.99
N ASP A 105 1.08 -3.33 -14.13
CA ASP A 105 1.77 -2.97 -15.38
C ASP A 105 1.42 -1.54 -15.84
N LEU A 106 0.26 -1.03 -15.41
CA LEU A 106 -0.20 0.33 -15.64
C LEU A 106 -0.60 0.99 -14.33
N ARG A 107 -0.06 2.17 -14.04
CA ARG A 107 -0.46 3.00 -12.89
C ARG A 107 -1.24 4.22 -13.36
N LEU A 108 -2.37 4.49 -12.70
CA LEU A 108 -3.17 5.71 -12.88
C LEU A 108 -3.05 6.59 -11.63
N CYS A 109 -2.72 7.86 -11.80
CA CYS A 109 -2.72 8.86 -10.73
C CYS A 109 -3.54 10.09 -11.16
N VAL A 110 -4.33 10.64 -10.24
CA VAL A 110 -4.98 11.94 -10.47
C VAL A 110 -3.96 13.05 -10.21
N GLN A 111 -3.78 13.97 -11.15
CA GLN A 111 -2.86 15.11 -10.99
C GLN A 111 -3.57 16.38 -10.54
N GLU A 112 -4.66 16.72 -11.21
CA GLU A 112 -5.43 17.94 -10.96
C GLU A 112 -6.89 17.55 -10.87
N LEU A 113 -7.52 17.80 -9.72
CA LEU A 113 -8.94 17.61 -9.47
C LEU A 113 -9.47 18.83 -8.70
N PRO A 114 -10.56 19.48 -9.14
CA PRO A 114 -11.17 20.56 -8.40
C PRO A 114 -11.71 20.09 -7.04
N ASN A 115 -11.47 20.86 -5.98
CA ASN A 115 -11.98 20.54 -4.63
C ASN A 115 -13.51 20.74 -4.51
N LEU A 116 -14.07 21.62 -5.33
CA LEU A 116 -15.49 21.93 -5.35
C LEU A 116 -15.96 22.02 -6.81
N VAL A 117 -17.10 21.41 -7.10
CA VAL A 117 -17.76 21.41 -8.41
C VAL A 117 -19.24 21.70 -8.22
N TYR A 118 -19.87 22.36 -9.18
CA TYR A 118 -21.30 22.69 -9.13
C TYR A 118 -22.11 21.67 -9.93
N ILE A 119 -23.32 21.35 -9.46
CA ILE A 119 -24.26 20.49 -10.18
C ILE A 119 -24.55 21.09 -11.54
N ASP A 120 -24.70 20.22 -12.55
CA ASP A 120 -24.99 20.57 -13.94
C ASP A 120 -23.91 21.44 -14.62
N GLU A 121 -22.78 21.69 -13.95
CA GLU A 121 -21.63 22.37 -14.53
C GLU A 121 -20.51 21.39 -14.90
N PRO A 122 -19.99 21.44 -16.14
CA PRO A 122 -18.89 20.59 -16.55
C PRO A 122 -17.59 21.00 -15.85
N PHE A 123 -16.88 20.03 -15.30
CA PHE A 123 -15.55 20.24 -14.76
C PHE A 123 -14.53 19.30 -15.40
N GLN A 124 -13.30 19.81 -15.55
CA GLN A 124 -12.18 19.06 -16.11
C GLN A 124 -11.20 18.66 -15.01
N PHE A 125 -10.62 17.47 -15.16
CA PHE A 125 -9.58 16.96 -14.30
C PHE A 125 -8.55 16.19 -15.13
N LYS A 126 -7.32 16.06 -14.64
CA LYS A 126 -6.23 15.39 -15.36
C LYS A 126 -5.82 14.12 -14.65
N ILE A 127 -5.74 13.04 -15.41
CA ILE A 127 -5.13 11.78 -14.96
C ILE A 127 -3.78 11.60 -15.64
N LYS A 128 -2.82 11.04 -14.91
CA LYS A 128 -1.52 10.61 -15.40
C LYS A 128 -1.50 9.09 -15.42
N LEU A 129 -1.27 8.53 -16.60
CA LEU A 129 -1.03 7.12 -16.81
C LEU A 129 0.48 6.90 -16.92
N THR A 130 1.00 5.91 -16.20
CA THR A 130 2.41 5.52 -16.23
C THR A 130 2.51 4.05 -16.57
N ASN A 131 3.18 3.73 -17.67
CA ASN A 131 3.50 2.35 -18.03
C ASN A 131 4.70 1.90 -17.19
N THR A 132 4.45 1.03 -16.23
CA THR A 132 5.46 0.45 -15.32
C THR A 132 6.00 -0.88 -15.83
N SER A 133 5.43 -1.41 -16.91
CA SER A 133 5.90 -2.65 -17.54
C SER A 133 7.18 -2.42 -18.37
N LEU A 134 7.80 -3.54 -18.79
CA LEU A 134 8.96 -3.53 -19.67
C LEU A 134 8.61 -3.39 -21.16
N LYS A 135 7.32 -3.50 -21.53
CA LYS A 135 6.85 -3.54 -22.92
C LYS A 135 6.04 -2.28 -23.26
N PRO A 136 6.04 -1.84 -24.52
CA PRO A 136 5.12 -0.79 -24.96
C PRO A 136 3.67 -1.30 -24.90
N MET A 137 2.72 -0.39 -24.64
CA MET A 137 1.28 -0.68 -24.60
C MET A 137 0.50 0.24 -25.53
N GLU A 138 -0.59 -0.24 -26.12
CA GLU A 138 -1.53 0.60 -26.88
C GLU A 138 -2.85 0.73 -26.11
N LEU A 139 -2.98 1.80 -25.35
CA LEU A 139 -4.11 1.97 -24.46
C LEU A 139 -5.32 2.56 -25.16
N SER A 140 -6.48 1.95 -24.91
CA SER A 140 -7.80 2.46 -25.25
C SER A 140 -8.57 2.77 -23.96
N LEU A 141 -9.08 3.99 -23.83
CA LEU A 141 -9.90 4.40 -22.70
C LEU A 141 -11.35 4.04 -22.94
N PHE A 142 -11.96 3.41 -21.95
CA PHE A 142 -13.38 3.16 -21.87
C PHE A 142 -13.95 3.86 -20.64
N LEU A 143 -14.96 4.68 -20.86
CA LEU A 143 -15.72 5.37 -19.83
C LEU A 143 -17.08 4.68 -19.70
N GLU A 144 -17.39 4.22 -18.49
CA GLU A 144 -18.69 3.65 -18.16
C GLU A 144 -19.67 4.71 -17.67
N ASN A 145 -20.96 4.49 -17.93
CA ASN A 145 -21.99 5.39 -17.44
C ASN A 145 -22.07 5.32 -15.92
N LEU A 146 -22.14 6.49 -15.29
CA LEU A 146 -22.31 6.63 -13.84
C LEU A 146 -23.74 7.08 -13.54
N SER A 147 -24.23 6.77 -12.34
CA SER A 147 -25.58 7.19 -11.89
C SER A 147 -25.59 8.60 -11.29
N ASN A 148 -24.47 9.02 -10.69
CA ASN A 148 -24.29 10.28 -9.98
C ASN A 148 -23.59 11.37 -10.80
N MET A 149 -22.95 11.01 -11.91
CA MET A 149 -22.25 11.92 -12.82
C MET A 149 -22.41 11.46 -14.28
N SER A 150 -22.12 12.35 -15.23
CA SER A 150 -22.11 12.02 -16.65
C SER A 150 -20.79 12.42 -17.30
N TRP A 151 -20.19 11.51 -18.07
CA TRP A 151 -18.97 11.78 -18.84
C TRP A 151 -19.25 12.74 -19.99
N ILE A 152 -18.35 13.71 -20.16
CA ILE A 152 -18.26 14.51 -21.37
C ILE A 152 -17.02 14.05 -22.13
N GLY A 153 -17.24 13.24 -23.16
CA GLY A 153 -16.16 12.74 -24.00
C GLY A 153 -16.56 11.51 -24.80
N VAL A 154 -15.59 10.96 -25.51
CA VAL A 154 -15.76 9.76 -26.33
C VAL A 154 -15.07 8.58 -25.66
N SER A 155 -15.84 7.55 -25.34
CA SER A 155 -15.35 6.25 -24.90
C SER A 155 -14.80 5.45 -26.10
N GLY A 156 -13.82 4.59 -25.88
CA GLY A 156 -13.13 3.80 -26.91
C GLY A 156 -11.99 4.54 -27.63
N ARG A 157 -11.55 5.70 -27.12
CA ARG A 157 -10.47 6.47 -27.75
C ARG A 157 -9.11 5.80 -27.52
N LYS A 158 -8.36 5.58 -28.60
CA LYS A 158 -6.97 5.12 -28.56
C LYS A 158 -6.02 6.28 -28.29
N PHE A 159 -5.06 6.09 -27.39
CA PHE A 159 -4.06 7.08 -27.02
C PHE A 159 -2.66 6.65 -27.42
N GLY A 160 -2.42 6.55 -28.73
CA GLY A 160 -1.10 6.20 -29.28
C GLY A 160 -0.45 4.97 -28.62
N THR A 161 0.87 4.88 -28.73
CA THR A 161 1.68 3.87 -28.05
C THR A 161 2.35 4.50 -26.84
N LEU A 162 2.13 3.91 -25.66
CA LEU A 162 2.79 4.30 -24.42
C LEU A 162 4.02 3.41 -24.22
N GLU A 163 5.20 3.99 -24.44
CA GLU A 163 6.49 3.31 -24.32
C GLU A 163 6.76 2.79 -22.90
N SER A 164 7.67 1.82 -22.80
CA SER A 164 8.14 1.26 -21.52
C SER A 164 8.65 2.37 -20.60
N LYS A 165 8.20 2.38 -19.34
CA LYS A 165 8.57 3.39 -18.32
C LYS A 165 8.20 4.84 -18.69
N SER A 166 7.30 5.05 -19.65
CA SER A 166 6.84 6.38 -20.05
C SER A 166 5.50 6.74 -19.40
N GLU A 167 5.15 8.02 -19.51
CA GLU A 167 3.94 8.59 -18.94
C GLU A 167 3.17 9.46 -19.93
N ILE A 168 1.84 9.46 -19.79
CA ILE A 168 0.94 10.30 -20.56
C ILE A 168 -0.09 10.95 -19.65
N ILE A 169 -0.40 12.21 -19.90
CA ILE A 169 -1.43 12.95 -19.17
C ILE A 169 -2.66 13.08 -20.06
N LEU A 170 -3.82 12.71 -19.52
CA LEU A 170 -5.09 12.74 -20.21
C LEU A 170 -6.08 13.65 -19.47
N PRO A 171 -6.61 14.69 -20.13
CA PRO A 171 -7.71 15.47 -19.59
C PRO A 171 -9.03 14.70 -19.75
N LEU A 172 -9.81 14.63 -18.67
CA LEU A 172 -11.15 14.07 -18.62
C LEU A 172 -12.14 15.14 -18.16
N CYS A 173 -13.40 14.99 -18.54
CA CYS A 173 -14.46 15.96 -18.24
C CYS A 173 -15.72 15.23 -17.78
N LEU A 174 -16.35 15.74 -16.72
CA LEU A 174 -17.55 15.19 -16.08
C LEU A 174 -18.55 16.31 -15.77
N VAL A 175 -19.83 15.94 -15.69
CA VAL A 175 -20.90 16.77 -15.12
C VAL A 175 -21.48 16.04 -13.90
N PRO A 176 -21.46 16.64 -12.70
CA PRO A 176 -22.08 16.05 -11.53
C PRO A 176 -23.60 16.27 -11.54
N LEU A 177 -24.35 15.21 -11.23
CA LEU A 177 -25.82 15.22 -11.24
C LEU A 177 -26.42 15.27 -9.83
N VAL A 178 -25.62 14.98 -8.80
CA VAL A 178 -26.07 14.86 -7.40
C VAL A 178 -25.09 15.58 -6.47
N THR A 179 -25.61 16.28 -5.45
CA THR A 179 -24.81 16.92 -4.39
C THR A 179 -24.15 15.89 -3.47
N GLY A 180 -23.08 16.29 -2.78
CA GLY A 180 -22.46 15.52 -1.68
C GLY A 180 -21.03 15.10 -1.99
N LEU A 181 -20.46 14.26 -1.13
CA LEU A 181 -19.18 13.61 -1.42
C LEU A 181 -19.41 12.50 -2.43
N GLN A 182 -18.78 12.59 -3.59
CA GLN A 182 -18.98 11.68 -4.71
C GLN A 182 -17.64 11.05 -5.12
N THR A 183 -17.68 9.77 -5.47
CA THR A 183 -16.54 9.03 -6.01
C THR A 183 -16.58 9.07 -7.54
N ILE A 184 -15.42 9.29 -8.18
CA ILE A 184 -15.26 9.16 -9.63
C ILE A 184 -14.80 7.73 -9.94
N SER A 185 -15.67 6.95 -10.58
CA SER A 185 -15.45 5.54 -10.96
C SER A 185 -15.68 5.33 -12.46
N GLY A 186 -15.63 4.09 -12.96
CA GLY A 186 -15.99 3.77 -14.35
C GLY A 186 -14.92 4.16 -15.39
N ILE A 187 -13.68 4.41 -14.95
CA ILE A 187 -12.53 4.60 -15.84
C ILE A 187 -11.88 3.24 -16.08
N ARG A 188 -11.84 2.79 -17.34
CA ARG A 188 -11.22 1.53 -17.74
C ARG A 188 -10.20 1.72 -18.83
N MET A 189 -9.06 1.04 -18.70
CA MET A 189 -7.99 1.06 -19.69
C MET A 189 -7.78 -0.35 -20.23
N LYS A 190 -7.89 -0.50 -21.55
CA LYS A 190 -7.64 -1.75 -22.24
C LYS A 190 -6.42 -1.62 -23.12
N ASP A 191 -5.48 -2.56 -23.00
CA ASP A 191 -4.39 -2.67 -23.95
C ASP A 191 -4.87 -3.39 -25.22
N SER A 192 -4.67 -2.74 -26.36
CA SER A 192 -5.08 -3.22 -27.68
C SER A 192 -4.21 -4.39 -28.15
N LEU A 193 -2.94 -4.43 -27.70
CA LEU A 193 -1.97 -5.46 -28.09
C LEU A 193 -2.28 -6.79 -27.39
N THR A 194 -2.42 -6.76 -26.05
CA THR A 194 -2.73 -7.96 -25.25
C THR A 194 -4.22 -8.26 -25.16
N LYS A 195 -5.09 -7.32 -25.55
CA LYS A 195 -6.55 -7.35 -25.38
C LYS A 195 -7.03 -7.48 -23.93
N LYS A 196 -6.16 -7.24 -22.95
CA LYS A 196 -6.47 -7.30 -21.51
C LYS A 196 -6.83 -5.92 -20.96
N TYR A 197 -7.69 -5.90 -19.94
CA TYR A 197 -7.88 -4.70 -19.12
C TYR A 197 -6.68 -4.54 -18.20
N MET A 198 -6.03 -3.39 -18.27
CA MET A 198 -4.83 -3.06 -17.50
C MET A 198 -5.17 -2.26 -16.25
N PHE A 199 -6.34 -1.61 -16.25
CA PHE A 199 -6.86 -0.85 -15.12
C PHE A 199 -8.38 -0.79 -15.19
N GLU A 200 -9.04 -1.01 -14.06
CA GLU A 200 -10.48 -0.88 -13.87
C GLU A 200 -10.70 -0.34 -12.46
N ASN A 201 -11.44 0.76 -12.34
CA ASN A 201 -11.88 1.29 -11.05
C ASN A 201 -13.38 1.00 -10.90
N ASP A 202 -13.68 -0.11 -10.23
CA ASP A 202 -15.05 -0.54 -9.93
C ASP A 202 -15.70 0.39 -8.88
N ASN A 203 -17.04 0.43 -8.92
CA ASN A 203 -17.90 1.24 -8.04
C ASN A 203 -18.02 0.65 -6.62
#